data_AF-A0A2G3DRL0-F1
#
_entry.id   AF-A0A2G3DRL0-F1
#
_cell.length_a   1.000
_cell.length_b   1.000
_cell.length_c   1.000
_cell.angle_alpha   90.00
_cell.angle_beta   90.00
_cell.angle_gamma   90.00
#
_symmetry.space_group_name_H-M   'P 1'
#
loop_
_entity.id
_entity.type
_entity.pdbx_description
1 polymer ?
#
loop_
_entity_poly.entity_id
_entity_poly.type
_entity_poly.pdbx_seq_one_letter_code
_entity_poly.pdbx_strand_id
1 'polypeptide(L)'
;MSRRTAESNKAIKQAWLKEKKLILAGMGTRDWSPEQQEQIITSGKAYDENDKAIEGHHMKSVEAYPNFQGNPDNIEFLTRDEHRAAHAGNFRNPTNGKYNVLTGVTDKFAENELKKCETIQLSNPIINTKQSIEEKDVVSLNFVADTYKYSMITEVNNSKKKIKTNTINEKARIHIGRKLGR
;
A
#
# COMPACT_ATOMS: atom_id res chain seq x y z
N MET A 1 -22.13 4.19 -30.21
CA MET A 1 -21.25 3.37 -29.36
C MET A 1 -19.87 4.00 -29.42
N SER A 2 -19.29 4.41 -28.29
CA SER A 2 -17.91 4.94 -28.26
C SER A 2 -16.97 3.89 -28.84
N ARG A 3 -16.26 4.22 -29.94
CA ARG A 3 -15.21 3.36 -30.51
C ARG A 3 -14.04 3.33 -29.53
N ARG A 4 -14.07 2.40 -28.58
CA ARG A 4 -12.89 2.08 -27.78
C ARG A 4 -11.81 1.54 -28.72
N THR A 5 -10.75 2.32 -28.91
CA THR A 5 -9.56 1.92 -29.67
C THR A 5 -8.56 1.20 -28.76
N ALA A 6 -7.62 0.47 -29.34
CA ALA A 6 -6.50 -0.11 -28.60
C ALA A 6 -5.71 0.97 -27.82
N GLU A 7 -5.58 2.17 -28.39
CA GLU A 7 -4.93 3.32 -27.75
C GLU A 7 -5.71 3.82 -26.54
N SER A 8 -7.04 3.92 -26.63
CA SER A 8 -7.88 4.34 -25.50
C SER A 8 -7.77 3.37 -24.31
N ASN A 9 -7.74 2.06 -24.57
CA ASN A 9 -7.56 1.06 -23.52
C ASN A 9 -6.14 1.09 -22.95
N LYS A 10 -5.12 1.39 -23.78
CA LYS A 10 -3.73 1.56 -23.33
C LYS A 10 -3.60 2.77 -22.40
N ALA A 11 -4.27 3.89 -22.69
CA ALA A 11 -4.28 5.07 -21.83
C ALA A 11 -4.84 4.76 -20.44
N ILE A 12 -5.97 4.04 -20.36
CA ILE A 12 -6.58 3.64 -19.07
C ILE A 12 -5.62 2.74 -18.28
N LYS A 13 -5.00 1.75 -18.92
CA LYS A 13 -4.01 0.87 -18.26
C LYS A 13 -2.82 1.67 -17.73
N GLN A 14 -2.29 2.59 -18.54
CA GLN A 14 -1.17 3.44 -18.14
C GLN A 14 -1.55 4.39 -17.00
N ALA A 15 -2.77 4.92 -16.99
CA ALA A 15 -3.29 5.74 -15.90
C ALA A 15 -3.32 4.95 -14.58
N TRP A 16 -3.87 3.73 -14.57
CA TRP A 16 -3.85 2.87 -13.38
C TRP A 16 -2.43 2.55 -12.88
N LEU A 17 -1.47 2.34 -13.80
CA LEU A 17 -0.07 2.16 -13.44
C LEU A 17 0.56 3.42 -12.82
N LYS A 18 0.22 4.61 -13.33
CA LYS A 18 0.63 5.87 -12.71
C LYS A 18 0.00 6.03 -11.33
N GLU A 19 -1.28 5.70 -11.19
CA GLU A 19 -2.01 5.78 -9.93
C GLU A 19 -1.39 4.89 -8.86
N LYS A 20 -1.08 3.64 -9.20
CA LYS A 20 -0.35 2.73 -8.30
C LYS A 20 0.97 3.34 -7.81
N LYS A 21 1.73 4.03 -8.68
CA LYS A 21 2.98 4.69 -8.29
C LYS A 21 2.75 5.88 -7.35
N LEU A 22 1.68 6.65 -7.56
CA LEU A 22 1.30 7.74 -6.67
C LEU A 22 0.95 7.20 -5.28
N ILE A 23 0.13 6.15 -5.23
CA ILE A 23 -0.25 5.50 -3.97
C ILE A 23 1.00 4.98 -3.25
N LEU A 24 1.96 4.42 -4.00
CA LEU A 24 3.26 3.99 -3.47
C LEU A 24 4.10 5.12 -2.85
N ALA A 25 3.80 6.38 -3.18
CA ALA A 25 4.42 7.58 -2.62
C ALA A 25 3.52 8.30 -1.59
N GLY A 26 2.40 7.71 -1.17
CA GLY A 26 1.43 8.34 -0.26
C GLY A 26 0.55 9.42 -0.91
N MET A 27 0.50 9.45 -2.25
CA MET A 27 -0.25 10.42 -3.06
C MET A 27 -1.34 9.72 -3.88
N GLY A 28 -2.25 10.48 -4.49
CA GLY A 28 -3.25 9.95 -5.41
C GLY A 28 -3.88 11.05 -6.28
N THR A 29 -4.55 10.67 -7.35
CA THR A 29 -5.44 11.59 -8.10
C THR A 29 -6.86 11.63 -7.52
N ARG A 30 -7.17 10.68 -6.64
CA ARG A 30 -8.35 10.62 -5.78
C ARG A 30 -7.91 10.26 -4.37
N ASP A 31 -8.71 10.63 -3.37
CA ASP A 31 -8.46 10.23 -1.99
C ASP A 31 -8.96 8.79 -1.79
N TRP A 32 -8.06 7.83 -2.08
CA TRP A 32 -8.37 6.40 -2.02
C TRP A 32 -8.45 5.91 -0.57
N SER A 33 -9.48 5.12 -0.26
CA SER A 33 -9.52 4.42 1.03
C SER A 33 -8.33 3.44 1.17
N PRO A 34 -7.91 3.10 2.40
CA PRO A 34 -6.87 2.09 2.62
C PRO A 34 -7.10 0.78 1.86
N GLU A 35 -8.34 0.32 1.82
CA GLU A 35 -8.74 -0.88 1.10
C GLU A 35 -8.57 -0.71 -0.42
N GLN A 36 -9.02 0.41 -0.97
CA GLN A 36 -8.84 0.72 -2.39
C GLN A 36 -7.36 0.86 -2.77
N GLN A 37 -6.54 1.43 -1.89
CA GLN A 37 -5.09 1.50 -2.09
C GLN A 37 -4.50 0.09 -2.22
N GLU A 38 -4.87 -0.84 -1.34
CA GLU A 38 -4.43 -2.24 -1.41
C GLU A 38 -4.93 -2.96 -2.67
N GLN A 39 -6.20 -2.76 -3.04
CA GLN A 39 -6.77 -3.29 -4.28
C GLN A 39 -5.99 -2.78 -5.51
N ILE A 40 -5.65 -1.49 -5.57
CA ILE A 40 -4.88 -0.91 -6.67
C ILE A 40 -3.45 -1.48 -6.70
N ILE A 41 -2.81 -1.64 -5.53
CA ILE A 41 -1.46 -2.20 -5.45
C ILE A 41 -1.44 -3.67 -5.90
N THR A 42 -2.41 -4.47 -5.46
CA THR A 42 -2.44 -5.92 -5.71
C THR A 42 -3.02 -6.28 -7.08
N SER A 43 -4.18 -5.73 -7.42
CA SER A 43 -4.95 -6.07 -8.62
C SER A 43 -4.83 -5.05 -9.75
N GLY A 44 -4.33 -3.84 -9.47
CA GLY A 44 -4.22 -2.76 -10.45
C GLY A 44 -5.52 -1.97 -10.66
N LYS A 45 -6.54 -2.18 -9.82
CA LYS A 45 -7.84 -1.50 -9.92
C LYS A 45 -8.49 -1.36 -8.54
N ALA A 46 -9.28 -0.31 -8.34
CA ALA A 46 -10.13 -0.14 -7.15
C ALA A 46 -11.59 -0.52 -7.43
N TYR A 47 -12.30 -0.85 -6.35
CA TYR A 47 -13.74 -1.12 -6.33
C TYR A 47 -14.42 -0.16 -5.34
N ASP A 48 -15.67 0.20 -5.63
CA ASP A 48 -16.50 0.98 -4.71
C ASP A 48 -17.13 0.10 -3.63
N GLU A 49 -17.91 0.71 -2.72
CA GLU A 49 -18.60 0.05 -1.61
C GLU A 49 -19.62 -1.03 -2.04
N ASN A 50 -20.00 -1.06 -3.32
CA ASN A 50 -20.92 -2.03 -3.90
C ASN A 50 -20.20 -3.09 -4.75
N ASP A 51 -18.88 -3.27 -4.53
CA ASP A 51 -18.00 -4.16 -5.30
C ASP A 51 -17.97 -3.85 -6.81
N LYS A 52 -18.35 -2.63 -7.22
CA LYS A 52 -18.27 -2.23 -8.63
C LYS A 52 -16.92 -1.59 -8.90
N ALA A 53 -16.31 -2.04 -9.99
CA ALA A 53 -14.99 -1.57 -10.35
C ALA A 53 -15.01 -0.10 -10.80
N ILE A 54 -14.13 0.71 -10.22
CA ILE A 54 -13.95 2.13 -10.60
C ILE A 54 -13.50 2.21 -12.07
N GLU A 55 -14.07 3.14 -12.82
CA GLU A 55 -13.84 3.29 -14.25
C GLU A 55 -12.81 4.39 -14.54
N GLY A 56 -11.94 4.15 -15.53
CA GLY A 56 -11.13 5.22 -16.12
C GLY A 56 -11.96 5.97 -17.16
N HIS A 57 -12.39 7.19 -16.83
CA HIS A 57 -13.13 8.09 -17.71
C HIS A 57 -12.16 8.95 -18.53
N HIS A 58 -12.40 9.08 -19.84
CA HIS A 58 -11.71 10.04 -20.69
C HIS A 58 -12.33 11.43 -20.53
N MET A 59 -11.64 12.35 -19.84
CA MET A 59 -12.11 13.72 -19.59
C MET A 59 -12.41 14.50 -20.88
N LYS A 60 -11.54 14.36 -21.88
CA LYS A 60 -11.84 14.68 -23.28
C LYS A 60 -12.22 13.39 -24.00
N SER A 61 -13.49 13.27 -24.42
CA SER A 61 -14.00 12.03 -24.99
C SER A 61 -13.26 11.60 -26.26
N VAL A 62 -13.04 10.31 -26.42
CA VAL A 62 -12.33 9.73 -27.58
C VAL A 62 -12.97 10.10 -28.91
N GLU A 63 -14.30 10.20 -28.95
CA GLU A 63 -15.06 10.51 -30.17
C GLU A 63 -14.89 11.96 -30.62
N ALA A 64 -14.92 12.91 -29.69
CA ALA A 64 -14.78 14.33 -30.01
C ALA A 64 -13.31 14.80 -30.06
N TYR A 65 -12.42 14.11 -29.34
CA TYR A 65 -11.02 14.50 -29.15
C TYR A 65 -10.05 13.34 -29.37
N PRO A 66 -10.01 12.74 -30.58
CA PRO A 66 -9.23 11.53 -30.86
C PRO A 66 -7.73 11.71 -30.61
N ASN A 67 -7.20 12.92 -30.77
CA ASN A 67 -5.78 13.24 -30.51
C ASN A 67 -5.34 12.98 -29.05
N PHE A 68 -6.28 12.92 -28.11
CA PHE A 68 -6.02 12.67 -26.69
C PHE A 68 -6.37 11.24 -26.25
N GLN A 69 -6.86 10.38 -27.15
CA GLN A 69 -7.39 9.06 -26.77
C GLN A 69 -6.35 8.17 -26.08
N GLY A 70 -5.09 8.27 -26.52
CA GLY A 70 -3.96 7.50 -26.02
C GLY A 70 -3.24 8.15 -24.83
N ASN A 71 -3.68 9.32 -24.37
CA ASN A 71 -2.99 10.05 -23.31
C ASN A 71 -3.49 9.59 -21.92
N PRO A 72 -2.65 8.98 -21.07
CA PRO A 72 -3.04 8.61 -19.71
C PRO A 72 -3.39 9.80 -18.81
N ASP A 73 -2.90 11.00 -19.09
CA ASP A 73 -3.24 12.21 -18.32
C ASP A 73 -4.63 12.77 -18.67
N ASN A 74 -5.28 12.19 -19.69
CA ASN A 74 -6.68 12.43 -20.05
C ASN A 74 -7.66 11.50 -19.29
N ILE A 75 -7.16 10.72 -18.33
CA ILE A 75 -7.97 9.77 -17.57
C ILE A 75 -8.23 10.32 -16.16
N GLU A 76 -9.50 10.31 -15.76
CA GLU A 76 -9.91 10.45 -14.36
C GLU A 76 -10.60 9.16 -13.87
N PHE A 77 -10.54 8.89 -12.57
CA PHE A 77 -11.12 7.69 -11.98
C PHE A 77 -12.46 7.99 -11.31
N LEU A 78 -13.53 7.41 -11.85
CA LEU A 78 -14.91 7.66 -11.42
C LEU A 78 -15.65 6.36 -11.13
N THR A 79 -16.57 6.39 -10.17
CA THR A 79 -17.59 5.33 -10.04
C THR A 79 -18.47 5.30 -11.29
N ARG A 80 -19.24 4.22 -11.46
CA ARG A 80 -20.15 4.09 -12.61
C ARG A 80 -21.16 5.25 -12.71
N ASP A 81 -21.65 5.71 -11.56
CA ASP A 81 -22.67 6.75 -11.48
C ASP A 81 -22.04 8.15 -11.68
N GLU A 82 -20.87 8.41 -11.09
CA GLU A 82 -20.07 9.61 -11.36
C GLU A 82 -19.72 9.71 -12.86
N HIS A 83 -19.29 8.62 -13.48
CA HIS A 83 -18.97 8.58 -14.90
C HIS A 83 -20.21 8.89 -15.77
N ARG A 84 -21.38 8.38 -15.39
CA ARG A 84 -22.63 8.75 -16.08
C ARG A 84 -22.95 10.24 -15.91
N ALA A 85 -22.73 10.78 -14.72
CA ALA A 85 -22.96 12.20 -14.42
C ALA A 85 -22.00 13.12 -15.19
N ALA A 86 -20.73 12.74 -15.36
CA ALA A 86 -19.78 13.45 -16.22
C ALA A 86 -20.27 13.57 -17.67
N HIS A 87 -21.03 12.57 -18.14
CA HIS A 87 -21.74 12.54 -19.41
C HIS A 87 -23.13 13.20 -19.38
N ALA A 88 -23.46 13.98 -18.35
CA ALA A 88 -24.78 14.60 -18.14
C ALA A 88 -25.95 13.59 -18.26
N GLY A 89 -25.78 12.39 -17.70
CA GLY A 89 -26.79 11.33 -17.69
C GLY A 89 -26.77 10.40 -18.90
N ASN A 90 -26.04 10.73 -19.97
CA ASN A 90 -26.09 9.98 -21.22
C ASN A 90 -24.69 9.83 -21.87
N PHE A 91 -24.15 8.60 -21.89
CA PHE A 91 -22.83 8.27 -22.45
C PHE A 91 -22.61 8.64 -23.93
N ARG A 92 -23.65 9.04 -24.67
CA ARG A 92 -23.51 9.58 -26.03
C ARG A 92 -23.08 11.05 -26.04
N ASN A 93 -23.23 11.77 -24.93
CA ASN A 93 -22.78 13.15 -24.82
C ASN A 93 -21.25 13.18 -24.75
N PRO A 94 -20.56 13.98 -25.57
CA PRO A 94 -19.11 14.13 -25.45
C PRO A 94 -18.75 14.88 -24.16
N THR A 95 -17.59 14.54 -23.59
CA THR A 95 -16.99 15.22 -22.44
C THR A 95 -15.78 16.04 -22.89
N ASN A 96 -15.59 17.20 -22.24
CA ASN A 96 -14.44 18.08 -22.41
C ASN A 96 -14.11 18.77 -21.08
N GLY A 97 -13.81 17.98 -20.06
CA GLY A 97 -13.57 18.52 -18.72
C GLY A 97 -13.41 17.44 -17.67
N LYS A 98 -13.00 17.88 -16.48
CA LYS A 98 -12.82 17.04 -15.30
C LYS A 98 -14.10 17.03 -14.47
N TYR A 99 -14.60 15.87 -14.08
CA TYR A 99 -15.76 15.80 -13.20
C TYR A 99 -15.37 16.05 -11.75
N ASN A 100 -16.02 17.02 -11.10
CA ASN A 100 -15.86 17.29 -9.70
C ASN A 100 -16.88 16.47 -8.89
N VAL A 101 -16.39 15.44 -8.21
CA VAL A 101 -17.23 14.50 -7.44
C VAL A 101 -17.95 15.15 -6.24
N LEU A 102 -17.44 16.27 -5.72
CA LEU A 102 -18.04 16.96 -4.58
C LEU A 102 -19.19 17.87 -5.03
N THR A 103 -19.01 18.58 -6.14
CA THR A 103 -20.02 19.53 -6.65
C THR A 103 -20.98 18.90 -7.65
N GLY A 104 -20.61 17.76 -8.24
CA GLY A 104 -21.35 17.12 -9.32
C GLY A 104 -21.26 17.84 -10.66
N VAL A 105 -20.31 18.76 -10.81
CA VAL A 105 -20.15 19.61 -12.00
C VAL A 105 -18.88 19.23 -12.75
N THR A 106 -18.92 19.25 -14.09
CA THR A 106 -17.74 19.07 -14.93
C THR A 106 -17.06 20.41 -15.20
N ASP A 107 -15.83 20.57 -14.71
CA ASP A 107 -14.96 21.71 -14.95
C ASP A 107 -14.42 21.65 -16.38
N LYS A 108 -14.95 22.50 -17.26
CA LYS A 108 -14.65 22.47 -18.69
C LYS A 108 -13.21 22.89 -19.00
N PHE A 109 -12.61 22.22 -19.98
CA PHE A 109 -11.33 22.63 -20.56
C PHE A 109 -11.52 23.61 -21.72
N ALA A 110 -10.50 24.45 -21.97
CA ALA A 110 -10.39 25.14 -23.24
C ALA A 110 -10.18 24.13 -24.38
N GLU A 111 -10.53 24.50 -25.62
CA GLU A 111 -10.59 23.55 -26.75
C GLU A 111 -9.30 22.74 -26.94
N ASN A 112 -8.14 23.41 -26.94
CA ASN A 112 -6.83 22.80 -27.16
C ASN A 112 -6.08 22.45 -25.87
N GLU A 113 -6.71 22.65 -24.72
CA GLU A 113 -6.09 22.38 -23.43
C GLU A 113 -6.54 21.03 -22.89
N LEU A 114 -5.60 20.32 -22.28
CA LEU A 114 -5.85 19.18 -21.41
C LEU A 114 -5.24 19.49 -20.05
N LYS A 115 -6.09 19.56 -19.01
CA LYS A 115 -5.63 19.70 -17.63
C LYS A 115 -5.53 18.30 -17.02
N LYS A 116 -4.31 17.92 -16.63
CA LYS A 116 -4.08 16.65 -15.92
C LYS A 116 -4.79 16.66 -14.57
N CYS A 117 -5.16 15.48 -14.07
CA CYS A 117 -5.64 15.34 -12.70
C CYS A 117 -4.55 15.79 -11.71
N GLU A 118 -4.93 16.65 -10.77
CA GLU A 118 -4.07 17.08 -9.67
C GLU A 118 -3.75 15.90 -8.76
N THR A 119 -2.51 15.87 -8.27
CA THR A 119 -2.06 14.90 -7.29
C THR A 119 -2.26 15.48 -5.90
N ILE A 120 -3.00 14.77 -5.06
CA ILE A 120 -3.24 15.11 -3.66
C ILE A 120 -2.49 14.15 -2.74
N GLN A 121 -2.20 14.60 -1.53
CA GLN A 121 -1.73 13.71 -0.46
C GLN A 121 -2.93 12.89 0.02
N LEU A 122 -2.74 11.57 0.14
CA LEU A 122 -3.81 10.70 0.64
C LEU A 122 -4.09 11.01 2.11
N SER A 123 -5.38 11.06 2.48
CA SER A 123 -5.78 11.33 3.86
C SER A 123 -5.37 10.20 4.81
N ASN A 124 -5.34 8.96 4.32
CA ASN A 124 -4.94 7.78 5.10
C ASN A 124 -4.06 6.82 4.28
N PRO A 125 -2.76 7.13 4.09
CA PRO A 125 -1.86 6.33 3.24
C PRO A 125 -1.43 5.02 3.93
N ILE A 126 -1.57 3.88 3.24
CA ILE A 126 -1.23 2.55 3.80
C ILE A 126 0.27 2.30 3.99
N ILE A 127 1.12 3.15 3.41
CA ILE A 127 2.57 2.95 3.40
C ILE A 127 3.21 3.53 4.65
N ASN A 128 2.67 4.65 5.14
CA ASN A 128 3.06 5.18 6.44
C ASN A 128 2.63 4.23 7.55
N THR A 129 1.48 3.55 7.41
CA THR A 129 1.05 2.55 8.39
C THR A 129 1.90 1.28 8.31
N LYS A 130 2.20 0.71 7.13
CA LYS A 130 3.06 -0.48 7.04
C LYS A 130 4.50 -0.23 7.49
N GLN A 131 5.13 0.89 7.16
CA GLN A 131 6.45 1.24 7.73
C GLN A 131 6.41 1.39 9.26
N SER A 132 5.37 2.05 9.79
CA SER A 132 5.24 2.21 11.24
C SER A 132 4.85 0.91 11.97
N ILE A 133 4.20 -0.04 11.30
CA ILE A 133 3.84 -1.36 11.84
C ILE A 133 5.05 -2.30 11.75
N GLU A 134 5.81 -2.31 10.65
CA GLU A 134 7.05 -3.07 10.54
C GLU A 134 8.11 -2.57 11.54
N GLU A 135 8.25 -1.27 11.76
CA GLU A 135 9.11 -0.74 12.83
C GLU A 135 8.61 -1.15 14.23
N LYS A 136 7.29 -1.12 14.48
CA LYS A 136 6.72 -1.55 15.78
C LYS A 136 6.83 -3.05 16.01
N ASP A 137 6.69 -3.87 14.97
CA ASP A 137 6.85 -5.32 15.03
C ASP A 137 8.32 -5.70 15.22
N VAL A 138 9.27 -4.98 14.59
CA VAL A 138 10.70 -5.16 14.85
C VAL A 138 11.07 -4.73 16.28
N VAL A 139 10.52 -3.62 16.79
CA VAL A 139 10.74 -3.19 18.18
C VAL A 139 10.10 -4.15 19.19
N SER A 140 8.91 -4.66 18.89
CA SER A 140 8.20 -5.69 19.66
C SER A 140 8.98 -7.01 19.70
N LEU A 141 9.43 -7.51 18.54
CA LEU A 141 10.26 -8.72 18.42
C LEU A 141 11.61 -8.55 19.11
N ASN A 142 12.23 -7.38 19.05
CA ASN A 142 13.49 -7.11 19.75
C ASN A 142 13.28 -7.05 21.27
N PHE A 143 12.18 -6.46 21.76
CA PHE A 143 11.85 -6.47 23.19
C PHE A 143 11.59 -7.89 23.71
N VAL A 144 10.87 -8.70 22.92
CA VAL A 144 10.63 -10.11 23.24
C VAL A 144 11.95 -10.91 23.17
N ALA A 145 12.79 -10.71 22.14
CA ALA A 145 14.08 -11.37 22.03
C ALA A 145 15.05 -10.99 23.16
N ASP A 146 15.07 -9.72 23.58
CA ASP A 146 15.92 -9.22 24.66
C ASP A 146 15.47 -9.74 26.04
N THR A 147 14.16 -9.88 26.27
CA THR A 147 13.62 -10.51 27.48
C THR A 147 13.96 -12.01 27.55
N TYR A 148 13.83 -12.76 26.44
CA TYR A 148 14.25 -14.17 26.37
C TYR A 148 15.76 -14.35 26.48
N LYS A 149 16.56 -13.40 25.95
CA LYS A 149 18.02 -13.42 26.10
C LYS A 149 18.44 -13.16 27.54
N TYR A 150 17.78 -12.23 28.23
CA TYR A 150 18.05 -11.95 29.64
C TYR A 150 17.66 -13.13 30.55
N SER A 151 16.55 -13.83 30.28
CA SER A 151 16.14 -15.03 31.03
C SER A 151 17.07 -16.22 30.80
N MET A 152 17.55 -16.44 29.57
CA MET A 152 18.52 -17.48 29.25
C MET A 152 19.89 -17.21 29.90
N ILE A 153 20.32 -15.94 29.97
CA ILE A 153 21.57 -15.57 30.65
C ILE A 153 21.49 -15.79 32.16
N THR A 154 20.36 -15.46 32.80
CA THR A 154 20.18 -15.70 34.25
C THR A 154 20.12 -17.20 34.58
N GLU A 155 19.49 -18.03 33.75
CA GLU A 155 19.47 -19.49 33.90
C GLU A 155 20.86 -20.12 33.71
N VAL A 156 21.61 -19.69 32.70
CA VAL A 156 23.00 -20.15 32.45
C VAL A 156 23.94 -19.75 33.59
N ASN A 157 23.77 -18.58 34.17
CA ASN A 157 24.61 -18.13 35.28
C ASN A 157 24.30 -18.87 36.58
N ASN A 158 23.03 -19.20 36.85
CA ASN A 158 22.65 -20.03 38.00
C ASN A 158 23.13 -21.49 37.87
N SER A 159 23.08 -22.06 36.66
CA SER A 159 23.58 -23.41 36.40
C SER A 159 25.12 -23.49 36.46
N LYS A 160 25.85 -22.48 35.98
CA LYS A 160 27.32 -22.38 36.15
C LYS A 160 27.76 -22.25 37.62
N LYS A 161 26.96 -21.60 38.46
CA LYS A 161 27.21 -21.51 39.91
C LYS A 161 27.09 -22.90 40.59
N LYS A 162 26.12 -23.70 40.16
CA LYS A 162 25.86 -25.07 40.66
C LYS A 162 26.94 -26.08 40.23
N ILE A 163 27.54 -25.89 39.05
CA ILE A 163 28.63 -26.75 38.56
C ILE A 163 29.93 -26.46 39.33
N LYS A 164 30.27 -25.19 39.61
CA LYS A 164 31.46 -24.84 40.40
C LYS A 164 31.43 -25.38 41.83
N THR A 165 30.27 -25.48 42.47
CA THR A 165 30.16 -26.04 43.84
C THR A 165 30.35 -27.57 43.86
N ASN A 166 30.00 -28.28 42.80
CA ASN A 166 30.13 -29.74 42.75
C ASN A 166 31.56 -30.21 42.41
N THR A 167 32.31 -29.49 41.58
CA THR A 167 33.68 -29.89 41.19
C THR A 167 34.70 -29.74 42.33
N ILE A 168 34.46 -28.83 43.28
CA ILE A 168 35.32 -28.65 44.47
C ILE A 168 35.18 -29.86 45.42
N ASN A 169 33.99 -30.47 45.51
CA ASN A 169 33.73 -31.58 46.43
C ASN A 169 34.31 -32.94 45.98
N GLU A 170 34.54 -33.17 44.68
CA GLU A 170 35.13 -34.42 44.19
C GLU A 170 36.66 -34.46 44.29
N LYS A 171 37.35 -33.31 44.11
CA LYS A 171 38.82 -33.26 44.24
C LYS A 171 39.32 -33.49 45.67
N ALA A 172 38.48 -33.29 46.69
CA ALA A 172 38.84 -33.54 48.09
C ALA A 172 38.79 -35.03 48.50
N ARG A 173 38.21 -35.92 47.67
CA ARG A 173 37.99 -37.33 48.05
C ARG A 173 39.04 -38.33 47.57
N ILE A 174 39.99 -37.92 46.71
CA ILE A 174 40.94 -38.85 46.05
C ILE A 174 42.29 -38.97 46.79
N HIS A 175 42.55 -38.20 47.87
CA HIS A 175 43.87 -38.16 48.52
C HIS A 175 44.00 -38.81 49.91
N ILE A 176 43.04 -39.62 50.37
CA ILE A 176 43.15 -40.29 51.68
C ILE A 176 42.86 -41.78 51.53
N GLY A 177 43.88 -42.53 51.11
CA GLY A 177 43.74 -43.98 50.93
C GLY A 177 45.04 -44.70 50.61
N ARG A 178 46.17 -44.31 51.20
CA ARG A 178 47.40 -45.12 51.24
C ARG A 178 48.32 -44.64 52.36
N LYS A 179 48.74 -45.59 53.20
CA LYS A 179 49.61 -45.54 54.41
C LYS A 179 48.83 -45.55 55.72
N LEU A 180 49.11 -46.41 56.71
CA LEU A 180 50.08 -47.49 56.87
C LEU A 180 49.56 -48.33 58.06
N GLY A 181 49.60 -49.66 57.93
CA GLY A 181 49.55 -50.55 59.08
C GLY A 181 50.92 -50.70 59.70
N ARG A 182 50.97 -50.69 61.03
CA ARG A 182 51.74 -51.57 61.91
C ARG A 182 51.32 -51.32 63.34
#